data_AF-A0A2N3FRL5-F1
#
_entry.id   AF-A0A2N3FRL5-F1
#
_cell.length_a   1.000
_cell.length_b   1.000
_cell.length_c   1.000
_cell.angle_alpha   90.00
_cell.angle_beta   90.00
_cell.angle_gamma   90.00
#
_symmetry.space_group_name_H-M   'P 1'
#
loop_
_entity.id
_entity.type
_entity.pdbx_description
1 polymer ?
#
loop_
_entity_poly.entity_id
_entity_poly.type
_entity_poly.pdbx_seq_one_letter_code
_entity_poly.pdbx_strand_id
1 'polypeptide(L)'
;MARIGQLFAALTAQEEAVKADGGQGSLVASGLQRDVLRSGTGPDLQRAHAVDPLVAYRESFTDAGFDRILFSVRSTGTLPDRVRLATLTHYDGVTFSVAGEDGTEFRRVPYRRDPGAGARTQLGVTTGALGTPWLPLAGSLASIDFRGSRTQELGDGFYYDAGTGTALEMVPGGLADGDGYTADVALADPVDVATLASPGHSPRYDAPESLRQWLRNQDQPATGAGLAELASLLRARGYLSHAPGTRWPGSGSSSPPSPRRRRP
;
A
#
# COMPACT_ATOMS: atom_id res chain seq x y z
N MET A 1 -6.95 -20.40 18.95
CA MET A 1 -5.94 -19.35 19.23
C MET A 1 -4.70 -19.69 18.42
N ALA A 2 -4.53 -19.11 17.24
CA ALA A 2 -3.34 -19.31 16.41
C ALA A 2 -2.46 -18.05 16.51
N ARG A 3 -1.18 -18.23 16.86
CA ARG A 3 -0.18 -17.17 16.89
C ARG A 3 0.21 -16.85 15.46
N ILE A 4 -0.03 -15.60 15.06
CA ILE A 4 0.16 -15.08 13.70
C ILE A 4 1.60 -14.62 13.56
N GLY A 5 2.43 -15.45 12.94
CA GLY A 5 3.69 -15.03 12.33
C GLY A 5 3.55 -15.27 10.83
N GLN A 6 3.90 -14.27 10.02
CA GLN A 6 3.78 -14.22 8.56
C GLN A 6 2.47 -13.62 8.02
N LEU A 7 2.36 -12.30 8.12
CA LEU A 7 1.57 -11.49 7.18
C LEU A 7 2.54 -10.59 6.43
N PHE A 8 2.67 -10.78 5.12
CA PHE A 8 3.45 -9.91 4.25
C PHE A 8 2.56 -8.79 3.72
N ALA A 9 2.87 -7.54 4.08
CA ALA A 9 2.30 -6.37 3.43
C ALA A 9 2.94 -6.20 2.04
N ALA A 10 2.11 -6.08 1.01
CA ALA A 10 2.54 -5.89 -0.36
C ALA A 10 2.14 -4.49 -0.85
N LEU A 11 3.13 -3.74 -1.32
CA LEU A 11 2.94 -2.52 -2.09
C LEU A 11 2.83 -2.91 -3.56
N THR A 12 1.71 -2.58 -4.22
CA THR A 12 1.49 -2.83 -5.65
C THR A 12 1.49 -1.50 -6.41
N ALA A 13 1.85 -1.51 -7.69
CA ALA A 13 1.71 -0.38 -8.62
C ALA A 13 0.77 -0.81 -9.75
N GLN A 14 -0.18 0.05 -10.16
CA GLN A 14 -1.19 -0.27 -11.18
C GLN A 14 -1.45 0.93 -12.11
N GLU A 15 -1.92 0.67 -13.34
CA GLU A 15 -2.11 1.64 -14.43
C GLU A 15 -3.61 1.75 -14.84
N GLU A 16 -4.10 2.97 -15.10
CA GLU A 16 -5.38 3.25 -15.77
C GLU A 16 -5.15 4.18 -16.97
N ALA A 17 -5.85 3.90 -18.08
CA ALA A 17 -5.83 4.69 -19.29
C ALA A 17 -6.95 5.75 -19.28
N VAL A 18 -6.57 7.04 -19.21
CA VAL A 18 -7.50 8.16 -19.41
C VAL A 18 -7.52 8.56 -20.87
N LYS A 19 -8.71 8.49 -21.48
CA LYS A 19 -8.98 8.91 -22.85
C LYS A 19 -9.32 10.41 -22.82
N ALA A 20 -8.39 11.25 -23.26
CA ALA A 20 -8.63 12.70 -23.42
C ALA A 20 -9.31 12.94 -24.79
N ASP A 21 -10.46 13.60 -24.78
CA ASP A 21 -11.12 14.10 -25.99
C ASP A 21 -11.01 15.63 -26.03
N GLY A 22 -10.68 16.16 -27.20
CA GLY A 22 -10.29 17.55 -27.41
C GLY A 22 -11.47 18.48 -27.69
N GLY A 23 -11.31 19.76 -27.32
CA GLY A 23 -12.22 20.83 -27.73
C GLY A 23 -11.65 22.21 -27.40
N GLN A 24 -11.38 23.02 -28.41
CA GLN A 24 -10.96 24.42 -28.27
C GLN A 24 -12.17 25.35 -28.10
N GLY A 25 -12.00 26.41 -27.31
CA GLY A 25 -12.89 27.57 -27.26
C GLY A 25 -12.45 28.57 -26.19
N SER A 26 -11.84 29.68 -26.60
CA SER A 26 -11.49 30.81 -25.74
C SER A 26 -12.60 31.87 -25.80
N LEU A 27 -13.11 32.35 -24.66
CA LEU A 27 -13.56 33.74 -24.46
C LEU A 27 -13.48 34.13 -22.97
N VAL A 28 -13.03 35.36 -22.74
CA VAL A 28 -12.66 35.99 -21.46
C VAL A 28 -13.90 36.51 -20.72
N ALA A 29 -13.96 36.31 -19.40
CA ALA A 29 -14.76 37.14 -18.48
C ALA A 29 -14.11 37.17 -17.08
N SER A 30 -13.49 38.29 -16.73
CA SER A 30 -13.02 38.58 -15.37
C SER A 30 -14.20 38.78 -14.42
N GLY A 31 -14.18 38.15 -13.26
CA GLY A 31 -15.13 38.47 -12.19
C GLY A 31 -15.11 37.45 -11.06
N LEU A 32 -14.55 37.87 -9.91
CA LEU A 32 -14.70 37.28 -8.58
C LEU A 32 -14.71 35.75 -8.54
N GLN A 33 -13.60 35.15 -8.12
CA GLN A 33 -13.50 33.72 -7.86
C GLN A 33 -14.59 33.31 -6.84
N ARG A 34 -15.75 32.94 -7.36
CA ARG A 34 -16.78 32.26 -6.61
C ARG A 34 -16.20 30.88 -6.39
N ASP A 35 -15.59 30.68 -5.24
CA ASP A 35 -15.40 29.33 -4.74
C ASP A 35 -16.79 28.70 -4.64
N VAL A 36 -17.10 27.89 -5.63
CA VAL A 36 -18.29 27.06 -5.62
C VAL A 36 -18.08 26.10 -4.48
N LEU A 37 -19.01 26.00 -3.53
CA LEU A 37 -18.99 25.05 -2.40
C LEU A 37 -18.96 23.55 -2.82
N ARG A 38 -18.62 23.25 -4.08
CA ARG A 38 -18.29 21.92 -4.62
C ARG A 38 -16.79 21.72 -4.89
N SER A 39 -15.93 22.75 -4.79
CA SER A 39 -14.49 22.67 -5.10
C SER A 39 -13.62 22.01 -4.01
N GLY A 40 -14.20 21.52 -2.90
CA GLY A 40 -13.45 20.89 -1.80
C GLY A 40 -14.09 19.58 -1.30
N THR A 41 -14.44 18.66 -2.20
CA THR A 41 -15.12 17.40 -1.83
C THR A 41 -14.22 16.15 -1.84
N GLY A 42 -12.97 16.29 -2.27
CA GLY A 42 -11.94 15.26 -2.17
C GLY A 42 -11.27 15.22 -0.79
N PRO A 43 -10.58 14.12 -0.45
CA PRO A 43 -9.81 14.06 0.79
C PRO A 43 -8.65 15.06 0.76
N ASP A 44 -8.31 15.63 1.93
CA ASP A 44 -7.09 16.44 2.12
C ASP A 44 -5.85 15.53 2.08
N LEU A 45 -5.40 15.19 0.87
CA LEU A 45 -4.28 14.30 0.68
C LEU A 45 -2.97 14.86 1.22
N GLN A 46 -2.81 16.17 1.37
CA GLN A 46 -1.59 16.73 1.98
C GLN A 46 -1.39 16.19 3.39
N ARG A 47 -2.48 15.99 4.15
CA ARG A 47 -2.43 15.31 5.46
C ARG A 47 -2.07 13.83 5.34
N ALA A 48 -2.57 13.14 4.32
CA ALA A 48 -2.25 11.74 4.09
C ALA A 48 -0.78 11.54 3.66
N HIS A 49 -0.24 12.46 2.87
CA HIS A 49 1.16 12.49 2.43
C HIS A 49 2.15 12.82 3.55
N ALA A 50 1.68 13.34 4.70
CA ALA A 50 2.54 13.55 5.86
C ALA A 50 3.15 12.24 6.39
N VAL A 51 2.56 11.08 6.06
CA VAL A 51 3.09 9.75 6.40
C VAL A 51 3.42 9.01 5.10
N ASP A 52 4.71 8.96 4.75
CA ASP A 52 5.20 8.15 3.63
C ASP A 52 4.98 6.65 3.94
N PRO A 53 4.12 5.95 3.17
CA PRO A 53 3.80 4.55 3.43
C PRO A 53 5.03 3.64 3.36
N LEU A 54 6.01 3.96 2.51
CA LEU A 54 7.20 3.16 2.32
C LEU A 54 8.17 3.33 3.49
N VAL A 55 8.25 4.55 4.05
CA VAL A 55 9.01 4.80 5.29
C VAL A 55 8.36 4.03 6.45
N ALA A 56 7.06 4.18 6.68
CA ALA A 56 6.34 3.48 7.75
C ALA A 56 6.46 1.95 7.62
N TYR A 57 6.39 1.43 6.38
CA TYR A 57 6.63 0.01 6.11
C TYR A 57 8.05 -0.40 6.51
N ARG A 58 9.09 0.36 6.11
CA ARG A 58 10.49 0.03 6.44
C ARG A 58 10.77 0.09 7.94
N GLU A 59 10.16 1.05 8.66
CA GLU A 59 10.29 1.17 10.11
C GLU A 59 9.79 -0.08 10.85
N SER A 60 8.79 -0.77 10.30
CA SER A 60 8.24 -2.01 10.84
C SER A 60 9.26 -3.16 10.87
N PHE A 61 10.36 -3.05 10.12
CA PHE A 61 11.43 -4.06 10.10
C PHE A 61 12.66 -3.70 10.96
N THR A 62 12.60 -2.58 11.69
CA THR A 62 13.62 -2.26 12.70
C THR A 62 13.42 -3.13 13.94
N ASP A 63 14.46 -3.29 14.77
CA ASP A 63 14.37 -4.06 16.03
C ASP A 63 13.22 -3.59 16.93
N ALA A 64 12.92 -2.29 16.96
CA ALA A 64 11.84 -1.71 17.76
C ALA A 64 10.44 -1.92 17.15
N GLY A 65 10.36 -2.15 15.84
CA GLY A 65 9.12 -2.33 15.09
C GLY A 65 8.73 -3.78 14.84
N PHE A 66 9.70 -4.70 14.79
CA PHE A 66 9.52 -6.05 14.25
C PHE A 66 8.44 -6.88 14.97
N ASP A 67 8.39 -6.81 16.30
CA ASP A 67 7.43 -7.57 17.11
C ASP A 67 6.10 -6.80 17.35
N ARG A 68 5.96 -5.59 16.79
CA ARG A 68 4.78 -4.75 16.98
C ARG A 68 3.63 -5.25 16.11
N ILE A 69 2.50 -5.56 16.73
CA ILE A 69 1.27 -5.89 16.01
C ILE A 69 0.67 -4.59 15.45
N LEU A 70 0.71 -4.44 14.12
CA LEU A 70 0.10 -3.30 13.43
C LEU A 70 -1.42 -3.45 13.30
N PHE A 71 -1.88 -4.64 12.94
CA PHE A 71 -3.30 -4.98 12.79
C PHE A 71 -3.47 -6.51 12.78
N SER A 72 -4.71 -6.97 12.89
CA SER A 72 -5.06 -8.39 12.73
C SER A 72 -6.19 -8.53 11.72
N VAL A 73 -6.10 -9.56 10.87
CA VAL A 73 -7.12 -9.87 9.86
C VAL A 73 -7.74 -11.23 10.16
N ARG A 74 -9.06 -11.29 10.12
CA ARG A 74 -9.86 -12.53 10.14
C ARG A 74 -10.71 -12.58 8.88
N SER A 75 -11.06 -13.78 8.45
CA SER A 75 -11.96 -13.99 7.31
C SER A 75 -13.05 -15.00 7.68
N THR A 76 -14.25 -14.85 7.12
CA THR A 76 -15.31 -15.86 7.19
C THR A 76 -15.18 -16.93 6.12
N GLY A 77 -14.29 -16.74 5.14
CA GLY A 77 -13.96 -17.70 4.10
C GLY A 77 -12.46 -17.76 3.87
N THR A 78 -12.02 -17.56 2.63
CA THR A 78 -10.60 -17.52 2.27
C THR A 78 -9.91 -16.34 2.95
N LEU A 79 -8.81 -16.61 3.63
CA LEU A 79 -7.92 -15.56 4.14
C LEU A 79 -7.01 -15.10 2.99
N PRO A 80 -6.82 -13.79 2.76
CA PRO A 80 -5.97 -13.31 1.69
C PRO A 80 -4.49 -13.59 1.99
N ASP A 81 -3.73 -13.97 0.97
CA ASP A 81 -2.28 -14.17 1.08
C ASP A 81 -1.51 -12.86 1.29
N ARG A 82 -2.12 -11.74 0.88
CA ARG A 82 -1.53 -10.40 0.95
C ARG A 82 -2.57 -9.40 1.40
N VAL A 83 -2.16 -8.55 2.32
CA VAL A 83 -2.93 -7.38 2.73
C VAL A 83 -2.18 -6.15 2.26
N ARG A 84 -2.90 -5.27 1.58
CA ARG A 84 -2.39 -4.04 1.04
C ARG A 84 -2.64 -2.92 2.03
N LEU A 85 -1.60 -2.12 2.25
CA LEU A 85 -1.69 -0.90 3.03
C LEU A 85 -1.91 0.28 2.09
N ALA A 86 -1.02 0.43 1.11
CA ALA A 86 -1.08 1.49 0.11
C ALA A 86 -0.62 0.98 -1.26
N THR A 87 -1.02 1.70 -2.32
CA THR A 87 -0.49 1.53 -3.69
C THR A 87 0.21 2.84 -4.06
N LEU A 88 1.51 2.81 -4.37
CA LEU A 88 2.23 4.00 -4.83
C LEU A 88 2.20 4.07 -6.35
N THR A 89 1.44 5.01 -6.90
CA THR A 89 1.18 5.12 -8.35
C THR A 89 1.94 6.25 -9.02
N HIS A 90 2.56 7.14 -8.24
CA HIS A 90 3.26 8.30 -8.77
C HIS A 90 4.71 8.30 -8.30
N TYR A 91 5.61 8.72 -9.19
CA TYR A 91 7.04 8.87 -8.93
C TYR A 91 7.53 10.15 -9.60
N ASP A 92 8.09 11.05 -8.81
CA ASP A 92 8.57 12.37 -9.28
C ASP A 92 10.06 12.36 -9.69
N GLY A 93 10.70 11.18 -9.65
CA GLY A 93 12.15 11.03 -9.85
C GLY A 93 12.92 10.79 -8.55
N VAL A 94 12.31 11.05 -7.38
CA VAL A 94 12.91 10.90 -6.04
C VAL A 94 12.00 10.12 -5.10
N THR A 95 10.71 10.44 -5.06
CA THR A 95 9.74 9.94 -4.08
C THR A 95 8.58 9.23 -4.77
N PHE A 96 8.11 8.15 -4.15
CA PHE A 96 6.89 7.47 -4.56
C PHE A 96 5.70 7.96 -3.71
N SER A 97 4.58 8.29 -4.35
CA SER A 97 3.35 8.72 -3.67
C SER A 97 2.13 7.89 -4.08
N VAL A 98 1.14 7.82 -3.19
CA VAL A 98 -0.11 7.06 -3.41
C VAL A 98 -0.96 7.66 -4.53
N ALA A 99 -0.88 8.98 -4.64
CA ALA A 99 -1.74 9.82 -5.44
C ALA A 99 -0.95 10.88 -6.19
N GLY A 100 -1.59 11.44 -7.23
CA GLY A 100 -1.20 12.73 -7.79
C GLY A 100 -1.59 13.88 -6.86
N GLU A 101 -1.19 15.11 -7.19
CA GLU A 101 -1.32 16.29 -6.30
C GLU A 101 -2.75 16.55 -5.80
N ASP A 102 -3.77 16.20 -6.60
CA ASP A 102 -5.18 16.53 -6.30
C ASP A 102 -6.00 15.39 -5.69
N GLY A 103 -5.49 14.15 -5.68
CA GLY A 103 -6.16 13.00 -5.04
C GLY A 103 -7.55 12.61 -5.57
N THR A 104 -7.88 13.04 -6.78
CA THR A 104 -9.22 12.89 -7.38
C THR A 104 -9.69 11.44 -7.57
N GLU A 105 -8.76 10.49 -7.54
CA GLU A 105 -9.04 9.05 -7.59
C GLU A 105 -9.72 8.52 -6.32
N PHE A 106 -9.52 9.19 -5.18
CA PHE A 106 -10.11 8.81 -3.90
C PHE A 106 -11.53 9.34 -3.78
N ARG A 107 -12.49 8.42 -3.64
CA ARG A 107 -13.92 8.76 -3.54
C ARG A 107 -14.54 8.14 -2.30
N ARG A 108 -15.59 8.77 -1.79
CA ARG A 108 -16.47 8.14 -0.81
C ARG A 108 -17.11 6.91 -1.42
N VAL A 109 -17.15 5.82 -0.67
CA VAL A 109 -17.76 4.56 -1.12
C VAL A 109 -19.26 4.65 -0.89
N PRO A 110 -20.11 4.37 -1.89
CA PRO A 110 -21.53 4.20 -1.64
C PRO A 110 -21.75 3.02 -0.69
N TYR A 111 -22.91 2.93 -0.03
CA TYR A 111 -23.21 1.83 0.90
C TYR A 111 -22.83 0.44 0.37
N ARG A 112 -22.97 0.22 -0.95
CA ARG A 112 -22.45 -0.96 -1.62
C ARG A 112 -22.05 -0.63 -3.07
N ARG A 113 -21.01 -1.30 -3.56
CA ARG A 113 -20.61 -1.34 -4.97
C ARG A 113 -20.39 -2.78 -5.43
N ASP A 114 -20.37 -3.01 -6.74
CA ASP A 114 -19.92 -4.28 -7.30
C ASP A 114 -18.38 -4.35 -7.26
N PRO A 115 -17.78 -5.33 -6.53
CA PRO A 115 -16.33 -5.49 -6.48
C PRO A 115 -15.75 -6.20 -7.73
N GLY A 116 -16.56 -6.61 -8.70
CA GLY A 116 -16.10 -7.27 -9.93
C GLY A 116 -15.89 -8.78 -9.78
N ALA A 117 -14.97 -9.38 -10.54
CA ALA A 117 -14.67 -10.81 -10.45
C ALA A 117 -13.86 -11.18 -9.19
N GLY A 118 -13.78 -12.47 -8.87
CA GLY A 118 -13.00 -13.01 -7.75
C GLY A 118 -13.84 -13.64 -6.64
N ALA A 119 -13.17 -14.39 -5.76
CA ALA A 119 -13.79 -15.09 -4.64
C ALA A 119 -14.34 -14.09 -3.61
N ARG A 120 -15.63 -14.18 -3.31
CA ARG A 120 -16.28 -13.33 -2.31
C ARG A 120 -15.89 -13.77 -0.91
N THR A 121 -15.50 -12.82 -0.07
CA THR A 121 -15.26 -13.08 1.35
C THR A 121 -15.49 -11.84 2.20
N GLN A 122 -15.75 -12.04 3.49
CA GLN A 122 -15.82 -10.96 4.45
C GLN A 122 -14.56 -10.96 5.31
N LEU A 123 -13.84 -9.85 5.30
CA LEU A 123 -12.67 -9.61 6.13
C LEU A 123 -13.08 -8.81 7.36
N GLY A 124 -12.54 -9.20 8.51
CA GLY A 124 -12.58 -8.39 9.72
C GLY A 124 -11.19 -7.90 10.05
N VAL A 125 -11.02 -6.59 10.19
CA VAL A 125 -9.75 -5.98 10.59
C VAL A 125 -9.91 -5.32 11.94
N THR A 126 -8.94 -5.55 12.83
CA THR A 126 -8.80 -4.81 14.09
C THR A 126 -7.44 -4.15 14.10
N THR A 127 -7.42 -2.86 14.42
CA THR A 127 -6.16 -2.12 14.47
C THR A 127 -5.36 -2.47 15.73
N GLY A 128 -4.04 -2.38 15.62
CA GLY A 128 -3.11 -2.25 16.73
C GLY A 128 -2.35 -0.94 16.55
N ALA A 129 -1.03 -1.00 16.57
CA ALA A 129 -0.18 0.18 16.46
C ALA A 129 0.14 0.55 14.99
N LEU A 130 -0.87 0.59 14.12
CA LEU A 130 -0.72 0.93 12.70
C LEU A 130 -0.29 2.40 12.54
N GLY A 131 -1.04 3.35 13.12
CA GLY A 131 -0.66 4.77 13.17
C GLY A 131 -0.54 5.45 11.80
N THR A 132 -1.24 4.95 10.79
CA THR A 132 -1.24 5.51 9.43
C THR A 132 -2.64 5.83 8.96
N PRO A 133 -2.82 6.78 8.04
CA PRO A 133 -4.11 7.02 7.40
C PRO A 133 -4.52 5.90 6.43
N TRP A 134 -3.64 4.96 6.12
CA TRP A 134 -3.90 3.87 5.18
C TRP A 134 -4.59 2.69 5.87
N LEU A 135 -5.73 2.22 5.33
CA LEU A 135 -6.44 1.08 5.91
C LEU A 135 -6.00 -0.24 5.26
N PRO A 136 -5.71 -1.29 6.04
CA PRO A 136 -5.39 -2.62 5.52
C PRO A 136 -6.55 -3.27 4.75
N LEU A 137 -6.40 -3.48 3.44
CA LEU A 137 -7.43 -4.10 2.63
C LEU A 137 -6.86 -5.17 1.68
N ALA A 138 -7.68 -6.14 1.28
CA ALA A 138 -7.32 -7.11 0.26
C ALA A 138 -8.42 -7.25 -0.78
N GLY A 139 -8.02 -7.50 -2.02
CA GLY A 139 -8.94 -7.58 -3.15
C GLY A 139 -9.64 -6.25 -3.46
N SER A 140 -10.82 -6.37 -4.08
CA SER A 140 -11.69 -5.26 -4.46
C SER A 140 -12.82 -5.07 -3.47
N LEU A 141 -13.01 -3.83 -2.98
CA LEU A 141 -14.03 -3.50 -1.99
C LEU A 141 -15.45 -3.52 -2.56
N ALA A 142 -16.38 -4.15 -1.85
CA ALA A 142 -17.82 -4.09 -2.09
C ALA A 142 -18.52 -3.16 -1.08
N SER A 143 -18.22 -3.31 0.21
CA SER A 143 -18.75 -2.50 1.31
C SER A 143 -17.80 -2.57 2.50
N ILE A 144 -17.85 -1.55 3.36
CA ILE A 144 -17.10 -1.49 4.62
C ILE A 144 -18.01 -0.96 5.73
N ASP A 145 -17.90 -1.59 6.90
CA ASP A 145 -18.63 -1.22 8.11
C ASP A 145 -17.65 -1.06 9.26
N PHE A 146 -17.48 0.16 9.74
CA PHE A 146 -16.65 0.45 10.91
C PHE A 146 -17.30 -0.01 12.21
N ARG A 147 -16.47 -0.27 13.21
CA ARG A 147 -16.87 -0.70 14.54
C ARG A 147 -16.06 0.02 15.61
N GLY A 148 -16.67 0.14 16.78
CA GLY A 148 -16.11 0.87 17.92
C GLY A 148 -16.85 2.19 18.17
N SER A 149 -16.35 2.98 19.11
CA SER A 149 -16.96 4.26 19.51
C SER A 149 -16.90 5.32 18.41
N ARG A 150 -15.92 5.25 17.50
CA ARG A 150 -15.68 6.21 16.41
C ARG A 150 -16.30 5.81 15.07
N THR A 151 -17.26 4.88 15.06
CA THR A 151 -17.84 4.33 13.83
C THR A 151 -18.33 5.41 12.85
N GLN A 152 -19.05 6.43 13.33
CA GLN A 152 -19.55 7.50 12.48
C GLN A 152 -18.42 8.39 11.93
N GLU A 153 -17.46 8.75 12.78
CA GLU A 153 -16.33 9.60 12.41
C GLU A 153 -15.46 8.94 11.33
N LEU A 154 -15.14 7.65 11.50
CA LEU A 154 -14.39 6.85 10.52
C LEU A 154 -15.20 6.65 9.23
N GLY A 155 -16.50 6.39 9.35
CA GLY A 155 -17.39 6.31 8.18
C GLY A 155 -17.40 7.60 7.35
N ASP A 156 -17.37 8.76 8.01
CA ASP A 156 -17.32 10.06 7.36
C ASP A 156 -15.93 10.40 6.81
N GLY A 157 -14.86 9.86 7.38
CA GLY A 157 -13.47 10.07 6.96
C GLY A 157 -12.94 9.06 5.93
N PHE A 158 -13.73 8.05 5.58
CA PHE A 158 -13.30 6.97 4.69
C PHE A 158 -13.38 7.32 3.20
N TYR A 159 -12.28 7.10 2.50
CA TYR A 159 -12.14 7.23 1.05
C TYR A 159 -11.49 5.99 0.45
N TYR A 160 -11.84 5.70 -0.80
CA TYR A 160 -11.34 4.55 -1.54
C TYR A 160 -11.06 4.92 -2.99
N ASP A 161 -9.87 4.56 -3.46
CA ASP A 161 -9.55 4.52 -4.87
C ASP A 161 -9.82 3.10 -5.37
N ALA A 162 -10.82 2.96 -6.25
CA ALA A 162 -11.19 1.66 -6.80
C ALA A 162 -10.23 1.16 -7.89
N GLY A 163 -9.52 2.06 -8.56
CA GLY A 163 -8.55 1.73 -9.60
C GLY A 163 -7.36 1.04 -8.95
N THR A 164 -6.78 1.63 -7.91
CA THR A 164 -5.68 0.98 -7.19
C THR A 164 -6.16 0.01 -6.13
N GLY A 165 -7.36 0.19 -5.61
CA GLY A 165 -7.97 -0.50 -4.47
C GLY A 165 -7.54 0.03 -3.09
N THR A 166 -6.89 1.20 -3.04
CA THR A 166 -6.29 1.76 -1.82
C THR A 166 -7.38 2.40 -0.96
N ALA A 167 -7.29 2.19 0.35
CA ALA A 167 -8.24 2.69 1.33
C ALA A 167 -7.56 3.73 2.24
N LEU A 168 -8.22 4.87 2.42
CA LEU A 168 -7.72 6.04 3.14
C LEU A 168 -8.71 6.47 4.22
N GLU A 169 -8.18 6.79 5.41
CA GLU A 169 -8.88 7.35 6.55
C GLU A 169 -8.37 8.77 6.80
N MET A 170 -9.28 9.74 6.84
CA MET A 170 -8.99 11.15 7.01
C MET A 170 -9.06 11.62 8.47
N VAL A 171 -9.58 10.78 9.37
CA VAL A 171 -9.49 11.00 10.82
C VAL A 171 -8.02 11.13 11.22
N PRO A 172 -7.62 12.20 11.94
CA PRO A 172 -6.23 12.38 12.38
C PRO A 172 -5.68 11.17 13.14
N GLY A 173 -4.55 10.64 12.68
CA GLY A 173 -3.92 9.44 13.23
C GLY A 173 -4.50 8.11 12.70
N GLY A 174 -5.54 8.17 11.87
CA GLY A 174 -6.19 7.00 11.30
C GLY A 174 -6.93 6.18 12.35
N LEU A 175 -6.89 4.85 12.18
CA LEU A 175 -7.45 3.91 13.15
C LEU A 175 -6.61 3.92 14.43
N ALA A 176 -7.26 4.02 15.60
CA ALA A 176 -6.59 3.83 16.88
C ALA A 176 -7.20 2.68 17.69
N ASP A 177 -6.53 2.31 18.78
CA ASP A 177 -6.86 1.14 19.59
C ASP A 177 -8.36 1.04 19.91
N GLY A 178 -8.92 -0.15 19.64
CA GLY A 178 -10.34 -0.43 19.78
C GLY A 178 -11.17 -0.22 18.52
N ASP A 179 -10.64 0.46 17.51
CA ASP A 179 -11.27 0.54 16.19
C ASP A 179 -11.11 -0.76 15.40
N GLY A 180 -12.05 -0.98 14.48
CA GLY A 180 -11.94 -1.99 13.46
C GLY A 180 -13.04 -1.83 12.43
N TYR A 181 -13.05 -2.74 11.47
CA TYR A 181 -14.10 -2.78 10.47
C TYR A 181 -14.31 -4.19 9.95
N THR A 182 -15.45 -4.39 9.32
CA THR A 182 -15.68 -5.50 8.41
C THR A 182 -15.77 -4.99 6.99
N ALA A 183 -15.11 -5.67 6.06
CA ALA A 183 -15.13 -5.35 4.64
C ALA A 183 -15.57 -6.58 3.85
N ASP A 184 -16.60 -6.43 3.03
CA ASP A 184 -16.95 -7.41 2.02
C ASP A 184 -16.12 -7.13 0.77
N VAL A 185 -15.38 -8.15 0.31
CA VAL A 185 -14.41 -7.99 -0.77
C VAL A 185 -14.49 -9.13 -1.79
N ALA A 186 -13.92 -8.88 -2.96
CA ALA A 186 -13.61 -9.89 -3.95
C ALA A 186 -12.11 -10.10 -4.05
N LEU A 187 -11.64 -11.30 -3.72
CA LEU A 187 -10.24 -11.69 -3.87
C LEU A 187 -10.02 -12.21 -5.29
N ALA A 188 -9.22 -11.51 -6.08
CA ALA A 188 -8.77 -12.00 -7.37
C ALA A 188 -7.70 -13.08 -7.17
N ASP A 189 -7.64 -14.03 -8.10
CA ASP A 189 -6.58 -15.03 -8.11
C ASP A 189 -5.21 -14.36 -8.34
N PRO A 190 -4.15 -14.81 -7.67
CA PRO A 190 -2.80 -14.29 -7.90
C PRO A 190 -2.41 -14.48 -9.37
N VAL A 191 -1.91 -13.42 -9.99
CA VAL A 191 -1.35 -13.49 -11.35
C VAL A 191 0.09 -13.98 -11.27
N ASP A 192 0.41 -15.04 -12.01
CA ASP A 192 1.79 -15.51 -12.15
C ASP A 192 2.57 -14.58 -13.09
N VAL A 193 3.53 -13.83 -12.54
CA VAL A 193 4.38 -12.91 -13.29
C VAL A 193 5.10 -13.62 -14.44
N ALA A 194 5.47 -14.89 -14.27
CA ALA A 194 6.16 -15.65 -15.31
C ALA A 194 5.34 -15.81 -16.60
N THR A 195 4.01 -15.78 -16.47
CA THR A 195 3.05 -15.93 -17.58
C THR A 195 2.70 -14.62 -18.26
N LEU A 196 3.14 -13.48 -17.73
CA LEU A 196 2.85 -12.18 -18.31
C LEU A 196 3.53 -12.02 -19.67
N ALA A 197 2.78 -11.46 -20.61
CA ALA A 197 3.32 -10.95 -21.86
C ALA A 197 3.65 -9.46 -21.73
N SER A 198 4.63 -8.99 -22.51
CA SER A 198 4.90 -7.56 -22.60
C SER A 198 3.64 -6.84 -23.09
N PRO A 199 3.20 -5.77 -22.41
CA PRO A 199 1.98 -5.05 -22.76
C PRO A 199 2.16 -4.16 -24.01
N GLY A 200 3.38 -4.09 -24.58
CA GLY A 200 3.65 -3.49 -25.89
C GLY A 200 3.56 -1.97 -25.97
N HIS A 201 3.41 -1.28 -24.84
CA HIS A 201 3.38 0.18 -24.77
C HIS A 201 4.72 0.76 -24.31
N SER A 202 4.91 2.06 -24.56
CA SER A 202 6.05 2.81 -24.04
C SER A 202 6.07 2.79 -22.52
N PRO A 203 7.25 2.76 -21.89
CA PRO A 203 7.36 2.85 -20.45
C PRO A 203 6.84 4.21 -19.97
N ARG A 204 6.07 4.20 -18.87
CA ARG A 204 5.53 5.41 -18.24
C ARG A 204 6.61 6.25 -17.53
N TYR A 205 7.72 5.61 -17.14
CA TYR A 205 8.82 6.22 -16.42
C TYR A 205 10.14 5.90 -17.10
N ASP A 206 11.03 6.89 -17.14
CA ASP A 206 12.39 6.68 -17.61
C ASP A 206 13.24 6.04 -16.50
N ALA A 207 13.62 4.79 -16.73
CA ALA A 207 14.52 4.09 -15.83
C ALA A 207 15.92 4.75 -15.84
N PRO A 208 16.54 4.97 -14.66
CA PRO A 208 17.91 5.46 -14.56
C PRO A 208 18.88 4.62 -15.40
N GLU A 209 19.90 5.25 -16.00
CA GLU A 209 20.87 4.54 -16.86
C GLU A 209 21.54 3.38 -16.14
N SER A 210 21.83 3.52 -14.84
CA SER A 210 22.39 2.45 -14.00
C SER A 210 21.50 1.20 -13.97
N LEU A 211 20.18 1.37 -13.84
CA LEU A 211 19.23 0.26 -13.88
C LEU A 211 19.16 -0.36 -15.28
N ARG A 212 19.12 0.47 -16.33
CA ARG A 212 19.12 -0.02 -17.72
C ARG A 212 20.39 -0.81 -18.05
N GLN A 213 21.55 -0.34 -17.58
CA GLN A 213 22.81 -1.06 -17.71
C GLN A 213 22.80 -2.39 -16.94
N TRP A 214 22.31 -2.39 -15.70
CA TRP A 214 22.18 -3.62 -14.92
C TRP A 214 21.29 -4.66 -15.61
N LEU A 215 20.13 -4.23 -16.14
CA LEU A 215 19.20 -5.09 -16.90
C LEU A 215 19.88 -5.71 -18.12
N ARG A 216 20.59 -4.92 -18.94
CA ARG A 216 21.34 -5.43 -20.10
C ARG A 216 22.38 -6.49 -19.71
N ASN A 217 23.01 -6.33 -18.55
CA ASN A 217 24.02 -7.27 -18.06
C ASN A 217 23.44 -8.58 -17.50
N GLN A 218 22.13 -8.65 -17.21
CA GLN A 218 21.51 -9.90 -16.72
C GLN A 218 21.13 -10.87 -17.85
N ASP A 219 21.16 -10.40 -19.11
CA ASP A 219 20.84 -11.17 -20.33
C ASP A 219 19.51 -11.95 -20.23
N GLN A 220 18.52 -11.36 -19.57
CA GLN A 220 17.20 -11.96 -19.42
C GLN A 220 16.29 -11.61 -20.59
N PRO A 221 15.47 -12.56 -21.08
CA PRO A 221 14.52 -12.27 -22.15
C PRO A 221 13.43 -11.29 -21.68
N ALA A 222 12.94 -10.43 -22.58
CA ALA A 222 11.85 -9.49 -22.32
C ALA A 222 10.48 -10.20 -22.26
N THR A 223 10.33 -11.12 -21.30
CA THR A 223 9.17 -11.97 -21.06
C THR A 223 8.80 -11.94 -19.58
N GLY A 224 7.60 -12.39 -19.21
CA GLY A 224 7.22 -12.56 -17.82
C GLY A 224 8.22 -13.41 -17.01
N ALA A 225 8.71 -14.50 -17.60
CA ALA A 225 9.71 -15.36 -16.97
C ALA A 225 11.03 -14.61 -16.69
N GLY A 226 11.54 -13.84 -17.65
CA GLY A 226 12.71 -13.00 -17.45
C GLY A 226 12.49 -11.91 -16.39
N LEU A 227 11.30 -11.30 -16.35
CA LEU A 227 10.92 -10.34 -15.31
C LEU A 227 10.89 -10.99 -13.91
N ALA A 228 10.34 -12.19 -13.80
CA ALA A 228 10.32 -12.94 -12.54
C ALA A 228 11.74 -13.22 -12.02
N GLU A 229 12.67 -13.59 -12.91
CA GLU A 229 14.07 -13.80 -12.58
C GLU A 229 14.78 -12.51 -12.14
N LEU A 230 14.62 -11.42 -12.90
CA LEU A 230 15.17 -10.11 -12.53
C LEU A 230 14.68 -9.64 -11.15
N ALA A 231 13.39 -9.81 -10.87
CA ALA A 231 12.82 -9.50 -9.57
C ALA A 231 13.41 -10.38 -8.45
N SER A 232 13.65 -11.66 -8.73
CA SER A 232 14.34 -12.58 -7.80
C SER A 232 15.76 -12.09 -7.48
N LEU A 233 16.54 -11.72 -8.50
CA LEU A 233 17.91 -11.21 -8.34
C LEU A 233 17.98 -9.91 -7.52
N LEU A 234 17.02 -9.00 -7.72
CA LEU A 234 16.93 -7.78 -6.93
C LEU A 234 16.57 -8.06 -5.48
N ARG A 235 15.67 -9.02 -5.22
CA ARG A 235 15.34 -9.45 -3.84
C ARG A 235 16.53 -10.11 -3.14
N ALA A 236 17.25 -10.98 -3.83
CA ALA A 236 18.45 -11.64 -3.29
C ALA A 236 19.53 -10.64 -2.85
N ARG A 237 19.60 -9.48 -3.50
CA ARG A 237 20.50 -8.37 -3.15
C ARG A 237 19.90 -7.36 -2.17
N GLY A 238 18.65 -7.54 -1.75
CA GLY A 238 17.96 -6.68 -0.79
C GLY A 238 17.35 -5.40 -1.37
N TYR A 239 17.30 -5.23 -2.70
CA TYR A 239 16.81 -4.00 -3.32
C TYR A 239 15.28 -3.84 -3.30
N LEU A 240 14.50 -4.93 -3.32
CA LEU A 240 13.03 -4.86 -3.47
C LEU A 240 12.24 -5.02 -2.17
N SER A 241 12.89 -5.39 -1.06
CA SER A 241 12.38 -5.42 0.34
C SER A 241 13.15 -6.50 1.12
N HIS A 242 13.20 -6.34 2.44
CA HIS A 242 13.87 -7.27 3.33
C HIS A 242 13.08 -8.59 3.39
N ALA A 243 13.67 -9.68 2.90
CA ALA A 243 13.25 -11.00 3.33
C ALA A 243 13.81 -11.23 4.74
N PRO A 244 13.02 -11.72 5.72
CA PRO A 244 13.58 -12.21 6.97
C PRO A 244 14.46 -13.41 6.63
N GLY A 245 15.77 -13.19 6.57
CA GLY A 245 16.73 -14.20 6.15
C GLY A 245 18.18 -13.91 6.51
N THR A 246 18.54 -12.66 6.82
CA THR A 246 19.89 -12.36 7.32
C THR A 246 19.80 -11.48 8.55
N ARG A 247 19.70 -12.11 9.73
CA ARG A 247 20.21 -11.46 10.94
C ARG A 247 21.69 -11.24 10.66
N TRP A 248 22.11 -10.01 10.46
CA TRP A 248 23.52 -9.67 10.26
C TRP A 248 24.35 -10.33 11.39
N PRO A 249 25.38 -11.14 11.09
CA PRO A 249 26.23 -11.72 12.12
C PRO A 249 27.11 -10.61 12.69
N GLY A 250 26.55 -9.83 13.63
CA GLY A 250 27.27 -8.72 14.25
C GLY A 250 26.51 -7.97 15.34
N SER A 251 25.18 -8.08 15.45
CA SER A 251 24.42 -7.47 16.56
C SER A 251 24.22 -8.43 17.75
N GLY A 252 25.25 -9.23 18.04
CA GLY A 252 25.36 -9.86 19.35
C GLY A 252 25.93 -8.85 20.33
N SER A 253 25.11 -8.34 21.24
CA SER A 253 25.59 -7.59 22.40
C SER A 253 26.51 -8.48 23.23
N SER A 254 27.82 -8.35 23.03
CA SER A 254 28.80 -8.93 23.93
C SER A 254 28.72 -8.19 25.27
N SER A 255 27.92 -8.72 26.19
CA SER A 255 28.06 -8.35 27.61
C SER A 255 29.46 -8.79 28.07
N PRO A 256 30.26 -7.93 28.70
CA PRO A 256 31.57 -8.33 29.18
C PRO A 256 31.41 -9.33 30.34
N PRO A 257 32.24 -10.37 30.43
CA PRO A 257 32.15 -11.34 31.51
C PRO A 257 32.44 -10.66 32.85
N SER A 258 31.54 -10.84 33.81
CA SER A 258 31.73 -10.36 35.18
C SER A 258 33.01 -10.94 35.81
N PRO A 259 33.79 -10.15 36.56
CA PRO A 259 35.03 -10.62 37.14
C PRO A 259 34.74 -11.66 38.23
N ARG A 260 35.23 -12.89 38.05
CA ARG A 260 35.24 -13.92 39.08
C ARG A 260 36.03 -13.42 40.29
N ARG A 261 35.33 -13.14 41.39
CA ARG A 261 35.94 -12.97 42.71
C ARG A 261 36.66 -14.26 43.08
N ARG A 262 38.00 -14.24 43.07
CA ARG A 262 38.79 -15.16 43.89
C ARG A 262 38.62 -14.72 45.35
N ARG A 263 38.05 -15.58 46.17
CA ARG A 263 38.16 -15.48 47.63
C ARG A 263 39.31 -16.39 48.10
N PRO A 264 39.96 -16.01 49.22
CA PRO A 264 41.29 -16.48 49.60
C PRO A 264 41.36 -17.95 49.97
#